data_AF-A0A1R1IHI7-F1
#
_entry.id   AF-A0A1R1IHI7-F1
#
_cell.length_a   1.000
_cell.length_b   1.000
_cell.length_c   1.000
_cell.angle_alpha   90.00
_cell.angle_beta   90.00
_cell.angle_gamma   90.00
#
_symmetry.space_group_name_H-M   'P 1'
#
loop_
_entity.id
_entity.type
_entity.pdbx_description
1 polymer ?
#
loop_
_entity_poly.entity_id
_entity_poly.type
_entity_poly.pdbx_seq_one_letter_code
_entity_poly.pdbx_strand_id
1 'polypeptide(L)'
;MDSATLAAFLPQMTSLLTVARRQGVVANVWSISGLKRDEVRNASVLASLFDRRLSDDRAQTFLSAFLERLKGEDRQRLPTKEELATGYSVQTEARPLGALDDRVDLSIEGADFLLLIEVKIDAREGAEQLSRYEAVLRLKARALGKRSALVYLSPIPAKSPPPSAFYADWSDVRRAALSVVAQRPRPERSFQDLLLAQFAEHVRSF
;
A
#
# COMPACT_ATOMS: atom_id res chain seq x y z
N MET A 1 -18.84 -34.37 -20.69
CA MET A 1 -19.32 -33.01 -20.98
C MET A 1 -19.81 -33.02 -22.42
N ASP A 2 -21.07 -32.70 -22.65
CA ASP A 2 -21.71 -32.79 -23.97
C ASP A 2 -21.30 -31.60 -24.87
N SER A 3 -21.16 -31.85 -26.17
CA SER A 3 -20.77 -30.86 -27.19
C SER A 3 -21.76 -29.69 -27.30
N ALA A 4 -23.05 -29.91 -27.07
CA ALA A 4 -24.08 -28.88 -27.09
C ALA A 4 -23.96 -27.95 -25.87
N THR A 5 -23.67 -28.52 -24.69
CA THR A 5 -23.38 -27.75 -23.48
C THR A 5 -22.16 -26.83 -23.67
N LEU A 6 -21.10 -27.32 -24.32
CA LEU A 6 -19.91 -26.51 -24.63
C LEU A 6 -20.21 -25.40 -25.66
N ALA A 7 -20.99 -25.71 -26.70
CA ALA A 7 -21.37 -24.75 -27.74
C ALA A 7 -22.24 -23.60 -27.21
N ALA A 8 -23.09 -23.86 -26.21
CA ALA A 8 -23.91 -22.82 -25.56
C ALA A 8 -23.11 -21.96 -24.56
N PHE A 9 -22.08 -22.53 -23.94
CA PHE A 9 -21.27 -21.87 -22.92
C PHE A 9 -20.24 -20.88 -23.52
N LEU A 10 -19.61 -21.23 -24.64
CA LEU A 10 -18.56 -20.42 -25.28
C LEU A 10 -19.00 -18.99 -25.65
N PRO A 11 -20.20 -18.75 -26.22
CA PRO A 11 -20.69 -17.40 -26.50
C PRO A 11 -20.93 -16.57 -25.22
N GLN A 12 -21.43 -17.20 -24.16
CA GLN A 12 -21.66 -16.56 -22.86
C GLN A 12 -20.33 -16.18 -22.19
N MET A 13 -19.33 -17.06 -22.24
CA MET A 13 -17.97 -16.72 -21.81
C MET A 13 -17.39 -15.55 -22.63
N THR A 14 -17.57 -15.58 -23.95
CA THR A 14 -17.03 -14.55 -24.85
C THR A 14 -17.65 -13.18 -24.58
N SER A 15 -18.96 -13.13 -24.31
CA SER A 15 -19.65 -11.88 -23.95
C SER A 15 -19.18 -11.36 -22.59
N LEU A 16 -19.03 -12.24 -21.59
CA LEU A 16 -18.50 -11.89 -20.27
C LEU A 16 -17.05 -11.38 -20.36
N LEU A 17 -16.19 -12.02 -21.16
CA LEU A 17 -14.82 -11.56 -21.40
C LEU A 17 -14.77 -10.23 -22.15
N THR A 18 -15.72 -9.98 -23.05
CA THR A 18 -15.82 -8.70 -23.78
C THR A 18 -16.25 -7.56 -22.86
N VAL A 19 -17.23 -7.80 -22.00
CA VAL A 19 -17.64 -6.84 -20.96
C VAL A 19 -16.49 -6.59 -19.99
N ALA A 20 -15.82 -7.65 -19.53
CA ALA A 20 -14.65 -7.54 -18.66
C ALA A 20 -13.48 -6.80 -19.33
N ARG A 21 -13.23 -7.00 -20.63
CA ARG A 21 -12.25 -6.23 -21.41
C ARG A 21 -12.62 -4.76 -21.50
N ARG A 22 -13.87 -4.45 -21.84
CA ARG A 22 -14.37 -3.06 -21.94
C ARG A 22 -14.34 -2.32 -20.60
N GLN A 23 -14.49 -3.04 -19.50
CA GLN A 23 -14.38 -2.51 -18.13
C GLN A 23 -12.94 -2.46 -17.61
N GLY A 24 -11.94 -2.81 -18.43
CA GLY A 24 -10.53 -2.83 -18.03
C GLY A 24 -10.16 -3.97 -17.07
N VAL A 25 -11.07 -4.90 -16.76
CA VAL A 25 -10.86 -6.00 -15.81
C VAL A 25 -9.90 -7.06 -16.36
N VAL A 26 -9.83 -7.22 -17.68
CA VAL A 26 -8.98 -8.22 -18.35
C VAL A 26 -7.54 -7.71 -18.57
N ALA A 27 -7.30 -6.43 -18.33
CA ALA A 27 -6.03 -5.75 -18.55
C ALA A 27 -5.61 -5.05 -17.25
N ASN A 28 -4.71 -5.68 -16.47
CA ASN A 28 -4.20 -5.06 -15.26
C ASN A 28 -3.29 -3.88 -15.63
N VAL A 29 -3.69 -2.65 -15.27
CA VAL A 29 -2.98 -1.43 -15.67
C VAL A 29 -1.55 -1.41 -15.14
N TRP A 30 -1.30 -2.01 -13.97
CA TRP A 30 0.01 -2.08 -13.31
C TRP A 30 0.95 -3.08 -13.98
N SER A 31 0.40 -4.19 -14.46
CA SER A 31 1.17 -5.16 -15.23
C SER A 31 1.55 -4.60 -16.60
N ILE A 32 0.63 -3.88 -17.24
CA ILE A 32 0.85 -3.27 -18.57
C ILE A 32 1.84 -2.11 -18.50
N SER A 33 1.83 -1.31 -17.44
CA SER A 33 2.77 -0.19 -17.26
C SER A 33 4.21 -0.64 -16.98
N GLY A 34 4.45 -1.95 -16.84
CA GLY A 34 5.79 -2.49 -16.69
C GLY A 34 6.41 -2.20 -15.33
N LEU A 35 5.61 -2.07 -14.26
CA LEU A 35 6.13 -1.92 -12.89
C LEU A 35 7.01 -3.10 -12.50
N LYS A 36 6.61 -4.32 -12.92
CA LYS A 36 7.25 -5.57 -12.50
C LYS A 36 7.42 -5.58 -10.96
N ARG A 37 8.56 -6.07 -10.47
CA ARG A 37 8.96 -6.09 -9.05
C ARG A 37 9.89 -4.92 -8.69
N ASP A 38 9.88 -3.84 -9.47
CA ASP A 38 10.68 -2.64 -9.19
C ASP A 38 10.17 -1.95 -7.91
N GLU A 39 10.98 -1.97 -6.84
CA GLU A 39 10.62 -1.49 -5.51
C GLU A 39 10.18 -0.03 -5.52
N VAL A 40 10.95 0.85 -6.19
CA VAL A 40 10.67 2.29 -6.26
C VAL A 40 9.35 2.57 -6.99
N ARG A 41 9.11 1.90 -8.11
CA ARG A 41 7.86 2.09 -8.87
C ARG A 41 6.64 1.58 -8.11
N ASN A 42 6.76 0.43 -7.44
CA ASN A 42 5.66 -0.11 -6.65
C ASN A 42 5.39 0.72 -5.38
N ALA A 43 6.44 1.25 -4.74
CA ALA A 43 6.33 2.23 -3.67
C ALA A 43 5.59 3.51 -4.12
N SER A 44 5.89 4.01 -5.33
CA SER A 44 5.21 5.17 -5.90
C SER A 44 3.72 4.92 -6.18
N VAL A 45 3.35 3.73 -6.66
CA VAL A 45 1.95 3.36 -6.84
C VAL A 45 1.24 3.25 -5.49
N LEU A 46 1.85 2.60 -4.51
CA LEU A 46 1.31 2.50 -3.15
C LEU A 46 1.08 3.89 -2.54
N ALA A 47 2.03 4.81 -2.71
CA ALA A 47 1.92 6.19 -2.25
C ALA A 47 0.72 6.90 -2.90
N SER A 48 0.52 6.71 -4.20
CA SER A 48 -0.61 7.31 -4.93
C SER A 48 -1.96 6.74 -4.45
N LEU A 49 -2.02 5.45 -4.12
CA LEU A 49 -3.22 4.82 -3.56
C LEU A 49 -3.52 5.25 -2.12
N PHE A 50 -2.52 5.74 -1.39
CA PHE A 50 -2.70 6.40 -0.09
C PHE A 50 -2.97 7.90 -0.23
N ASP A 51 -2.78 8.52 -1.39
CA ASP A 51 -2.93 9.97 -1.53
C ASP A 51 -4.40 10.38 -1.71
N ARG A 52 -4.94 11.12 -0.72
CA ARG A 52 -6.31 11.63 -0.74
C ARG A 52 -6.61 12.55 -1.92
N ARG A 53 -5.60 13.21 -2.50
CA ARG A 53 -5.77 14.09 -3.67
C ARG A 53 -6.11 13.31 -4.93
N LEU A 54 -5.76 12.03 -4.96
CA LEU A 54 -5.94 11.15 -6.12
C LEU A 54 -7.07 10.15 -5.91
N SER A 55 -7.34 9.74 -4.67
CA SER A 55 -8.21 8.60 -4.35
C SER A 55 -9.31 8.90 -3.30
N ASP A 56 -9.62 10.19 -3.06
CA ASP A 56 -10.70 10.65 -2.17
C ASP A 56 -10.76 9.91 -0.81
N ASP A 57 -11.96 9.49 -0.37
CA ASP A 57 -12.22 8.75 0.86
C ASP A 57 -11.65 7.31 0.83
N ARG A 58 -11.44 6.76 -0.37
CA ARG A 58 -10.87 5.42 -0.55
C ARG A 58 -9.41 5.36 -0.12
N ALA A 59 -8.63 6.41 -0.37
CA ALA A 59 -7.24 6.50 0.10
C ALA A 59 -7.16 6.37 1.62
N GLN A 60 -7.96 7.16 2.35
CA GLN A 60 -8.04 7.10 3.80
C GLN A 60 -8.48 5.72 4.29
N THR A 61 -9.52 5.15 3.68
CA THR A 61 -10.05 3.83 4.06
C THR A 61 -9.01 2.73 3.84
N PHE A 62 -8.27 2.81 2.73
CA PHE A 62 -7.20 1.85 2.42
C PHE A 62 -6.01 1.99 3.35
N LEU A 63 -5.54 3.21 3.63
CA LEU A 63 -4.48 3.44 4.59
C LEU A 63 -4.88 2.93 5.98
N SER A 64 -6.10 3.24 6.46
CA SER A 64 -6.61 2.72 7.74
C SER A 64 -6.61 1.19 7.77
N ALA A 65 -7.14 0.54 6.74
CA ALA A 65 -7.19 -0.92 6.64
C ALA A 65 -5.79 -1.56 6.57
N PHE A 66 -4.80 -0.86 6.01
CA PHE A 66 -3.41 -1.30 6.01
C PHE A 66 -2.77 -1.15 7.40
N LEU A 67 -2.96 -0.01 8.06
CA LEU A 67 -2.43 0.24 9.42
C LEU A 67 -2.97 -0.74 10.46
N GLU A 68 -4.23 -1.14 10.34
CA GLU A 68 -4.85 -2.17 11.19
C GLU A 68 -4.12 -3.51 11.12
N ARG A 69 -3.48 -3.82 9.98
CA ARG A 69 -2.78 -5.08 9.71
C ARG A 69 -1.33 -5.13 10.16
N LEU A 70 -0.77 -3.98 10.56
CA LEU A 70 0.60 -3.93 11.01
C LEU A 70 0.84 -4.80 12.25
N LYS A 71 1.94 -5.54 12.23
CA LYS A 71 2.42 -6.37 13.34
C LYS A 71 3.41 -5.52 14.16
N GLY A 72 3.13 -5.32 15.45
CA GLY A 72 3.93 -4.51 16.37
C GLY A 72 3.15 -4.20 17.66
N GLU A 73 3.86 -3.87 18.74
CA GLU A 73 3.28 -3.79 20.08
C GLU A 73 2.63 -2.41 20.38
N ASP A 74 3.29 -1.32 20.00
CA ASP A 74 2.88 0.04 20.41
C ASP A 74 1.91 0.71 19.43
N ARG A 75 0.70 0.13 19.33
CA ARG A 75 -0.39 0.64 18.46
C ARG A 75 -0.73 2.11 18.68
N GLN A 76 -0.45 2.67 19.86
CA GLN A 76 -0.70 4.08 20.17
C GLN A 76 0.17 5.04 19.36
N ARG A 77 1.21 4.56 18.68
CA ARG A 77 2.04 5.37 17.76
C ARG A 77 1.47 5.50 16.36
N LEU A 78 0.52 4.63 15.98
CA LEU A 78 -0.16 4.71 14.69
C LEU A 78 -1.29 5.75 14.74
N PRO A 79 -1.60 6.42 13.62
CA PRO A 79 -2.75 7.30 13.58
C PRO A 79 -4.07 6.52 13.63
N THR A 80 -5.08 7.09 14.27
CA THR A 80 -6.45 6.58 14.23
C THR A 80 -7.14 6.95 12.93
N LYS A 81 -8.29 6.33 12.65
CA LYS A 81 -9.11 6.66 11.47
C LYS A 81 -9.57 8.12 11.48
N GLU A 82 -9.88 8.65 12.67
CA GLU A 82 -10.29 10.04 12.89
C GLU A 82 -9.14 11.00 12.60
N GLU A 83 -7.93 10.68 13.05
CA GLU A 83 -6.72 11.46 12.75
C GLU A 83 -6.39 11.44 11.24
N LEU A 84 -6.64 10.34 10.54
CA LEU A 84 -6.51 10.31 9.08
C LEU A 84 -7.58 11.16 8.37
N ALA A 85 -8.77 11.30 8.99
CA ALA A 85 -9.88 12.08 8.43
C ALA A 85 -9.59 13.59 8.43
N THR A 86 -8.86 14.09 9.43
CA THR A 86 -8.49 15.51 9.55
C THR A 86 -7.59 15.96 8.40
N GLY A 87 -6.75 15.07 7.88
CA GLY A 87 -5.87 15.34 6.75
C GLY A 87 -4.47 14.78 6.94
N TYR A 88 -3.85 14.38 5.83
CA TYR A 88 -2.45 13.98 5.78
C TYR A 88 -1.88 14.17 4.38
N SER A 89 -0.56 14.19 4.29
CA SER A 89 0.19 14.24 3.04
C SER A 89 1.01 12.97 2.86
N VAL A 90 1.20 12.55 1.61
CA VAL A 90 2.03 11.39 1.24
C VAL A 90 3.16 11.89 0.34
N GLN A 91 4.38 11.45 0.61
CA GLN A 91 5.56 11.74 -0.20
C GLN A 91 6.36 10.46 -0.45
N THR A 92 6.93 10.34 -1.63
CA THR A 92 7.88 9.28 -2.00
C THR A 92 9.30 9.80 -1.95
N GLU A 93 10.28 8.92 -1.72
CA GLU A 93 11.71 9.28 -1.63
C GLU A 93 11.96 10.43 -0.63
N ALA A 94 11.21 10.42 0.47
CA ALA A 94 11.28 11.48 1.46
C ALA A 94 12.64 11.47 2.15
N ARG A 95 13.21 12.66 2.40
CA ARG A 95 14.46 12.83 3.15
C ARG A 95 14.10 13.29 4.56
N PRO A 96 14.12 12.42 5.58
CA PRO A 96 13.58 12.75 6.89
C PRO A 96 14.27 13.96 7.56
N LEU A 97 15.54 14.25 7.23
CA LEU A 97 16.30 15.41 7.72
C LEU A 97 17.08 16.15 6.62
N GLY A 98 16.74 15.97 5.35
CA GLY A 98 17.48 16.60 4.24
C GLY A 98 18.92 16.09 4.01
N ALA A 99 19.38 15.09 4.78
CA ALA A 99 20.64 14.40 4.53
C ALA A 99 20.64 13.76 3.13
N LEU A 100 21.76 13.88 2.40
CA LEU A 100 21.85 13.54 0.98
C LEU A 100 21.70 12.03 0.69
N ASP A 101 21.95 11.15 1.67
CA ASP A 101 22.07 9.69 1.48
C ASP A 101 20.93 8.82 2.04
N ASP A 102 20.10 9.31 2.96
CA ASP A 102 19.06 8.48 3.59
C ASP A 102 17.66 8.90 3.12
N ARG A 103 17.22 8.30 2.02
CA ARG A 103 15.85 8.41 1.52
C ARG A 103 15.03 7.24 2.05
N VAL A 104 13.85 7.53 2.57
CA VAL A 104 12.85 6.50 2.85
C VAL A 104 11.85 6.44 1.70
N ASP A 105 11.38 5.24 1.38
CA ASP A 105 10.54 5.02 0.21
C ASP A 105 9.24 5.83 0.26
N LEU A 106 8.55 5.83 1.42
CA LEU A 106 7.37 6.65 1.65
C LEU A 106 7.40 7.35 3.02
N SER A 107 6.86 8.56 3.07
CA SER A 107 6.47 9.23 4.31
C SER A 107 5.02 9.68 4.27
N ILE A 108 4.31 9.51 5.38
CA ILE A 108 2.94 10.00 5.56
C ILE A 108 2.93 10.91 6.78
N GLU A 109 2.52 12.16 6.59
CA GLU A 109 2.56 13.18 7.64
C GLU A 109 1.18 13.81 7.81
N GLY A 110 0.63 13.69 9.02
CA GLY A 110 -0.60 14.37 9.46
C GLY A 110 -0.30 15.45 10.49
N ALA A 111 -1.33 15.92 11.20
CA ALA A 111 -1.21 16.94 12.23
C ALA A 111 -0.31 16.48 13.40
N ASP A 112 -0.64 15.32 13.99
CA ASP A 112 0.00 14.85 15.23
C ASP A 112 0.86 13.59 15.06
N PHE A 113 1.04 13.13 13.81
CA PHE A 113 1.75 11.90 13.51
C PHE A 113 2.67 12.03 12.29
N LEU A 114 3.72 11.21 12.29
CA LEU A 114 4.64 11.02 11.17
C LEU A 114 4.95 9.53 10.99
N LEU A 115 4.56 8.98 9.86
CA LEU A 115 4.82 7.60 9.49
C LEU A 115 5.90 7.55 8.41
N LEU A 116 6.83 6.62 8.55
CA LEU A 116 7.75 6.24 7.48
C LEU A 116 7.49 4.79 7.09
N ILE A 117 7.51 4.50 5.79
CA ILE A 117 7.38 3.15 5.27
C ILE A 117 8.61 2.86 4.40
N GLU A 118 9.40 1.89 4.82
CA GLU A 118 10.48 1.30 4.02
C GLU A 118 9.93 0.08 3.29
N VAL A 119 10.12 0.02 1.97
CA VAL A 119 9.55 -0.99 1.09
C VAL A 119 10.66 -1.89 0.54
N LYS A 120 10.39 -3.20 0.55
CA LYS A 120 11.24 -4.23 -0.06
C LYS A 120 10.37 -5.24 -0.79
N ILE A 121 10.88 -5.76 -1.90
CA ILE A 121 10.25 -6.82 -2.71
C ILE A 121 11.24 -7.97 -2.90
N ASP A 122 12.43 -7.69 -3.42
CA ASP A 122 13.42 -8.72 -3.76
C ASP A 122 14.68 -8.66 -2.89
N ALA A 123 15.02 -7.47 -2.39
CA ALA A 123 16.20 -7.27 -1.57
C ALA A 123 15.86 -7.33 -0.08
N ARG A 124 16.86 -7.71 0.73
CA ARG A 124 16.82 -7.47 2.18
C ARG A 124 17.48 -6.14 2.49
N GLU A 125 17.07 -5.52 3.58
CA GLU A 125 17.74 -4.32 4.12
C GLU A 125 19.22 -4.56 4.46
N GLY A 126 19.99 -3.47 4.49
CA GLY A 126 21.29 -3.44 5.16
C GLY A 126 21.12 -3.54 6.68
N ALA A 127 22.08 -4.17 7.36
CA ALA A 127 21.97 -4.61 8.76
C ALA A 127 21.57 -3.53 9.79
N GLU A 128 21.78 -2.24 9.49
CA GLU A 128 21.50 -1.13 10.42
C GLU A 128 20.56 -0.05 9.86
N GLN A 129 20.01 -0.27 8.65
CA GLN A 129 19.27 0.76 7.93
C GLN A 129 18.00 1.20 8.70
N LEU A 130 17.21 0.25 9.21
CA LEU A 130 15.99 0.56 9.97
C LEU A 130 16.29 1.30 11.28
N SER A 131 17.37 0.93 11.98
CA SER A 131 17.77 1.60 13.22
C SER A 131 18.17 3.05 12.98
N ARG A 132 18.89 3.34 11.88
CA ARG A 132 19.15 4.72 11.46
C ARG A 132 17.88 5.49 11.17
N TYR A 133 16.97 4.89 10.41
CA TYR A 133 15.70 5.53 10.05
C TYR A 133 14.83 5.79 11.29
N GLU A 134 14.78 4.87 12.23
CA GLU A 134 14.08 5.05 13.50
C GLU A 134 14.67 6.22 14.31
N ALA A 135 15.99 6.29 14.45
CA ALA A 135 16.65 7.37 15.19
C ALA A 135 16.36 8.74 14.59
N VAL A 136 16.49 8.83 13.26
CA VAL A 136 16.22 10.04 12.48
C VAL A 136 14.74 10.45 12.56
N LEU A 137 13.83 9.48 12.42
CA LEU A 137 12.39 9.68 12.54
C LEU A 137 12.01 10.23 13.91
N ARG A 138 12.54 9.63 14.99
CA ARG A 138 12.27 10.07 16.36
C ARG A 138 12.75 11.50 16.60
N LEU A 139 13.91 11.88 16.06
CA LEU A 139 14.42 13.24 16.17
C LEU A 139 13.51 14.25 15.46
N LYS A 140 13.12 13.97 14.21
CA LYS A 140 12.22 14.83 13.44
C LYS A 140 10.86 14.96 14.13
N ALA A 141 10.30 13.84 14.57
CA ALA A 141 8.99 13.78 15.23
C ALA A 141 9.01 14.58 16.55
N ARG A 142 10.06 14.44 17.37
CA ARG A 142 10.23 15.22 18.60
C ARG A 142 10.33 16.72 18.31
N ALA A 143 11.08 17.13 17.29
CA ALA A 143 11.20 18.53 16.90
C ALA A 143 9.87 19.13 16.44
N LEU A 144 9.01 18.31 15.82
CA LEU A 144 7.69 18.71 15.34
C LEU A 144 6.56 18.50 16.38
N GLY A 145 6.87 17.93 17.55
CA GLY A 145 5.85 17.57 18.55
C GLY A 145 4.89 16.46 18.12
N LYS A 146 5.30 15.56 17.21
CA LYS A 146 4.47 14.50 16.64
C LYS A 146 4.81 13.13 17.21
N ARG A 147 3.82 12.24 17.25
CA ARG A 147 4.05 10.79 17.35
C ARG A 147 4.67 10.28 16.06
N SER A 148 5.40 9.17 16.10
CA SER A 148 5.96 8.60 14.88
C SER A 148 5.97 7.10 14.88
N ALA A 149 5.91 6.48 13.70
CA ALA A 149 6.11 5.05 13.55
C ALA A 149 6.89 4.73 12.27
N LEU A 150 7.79 3.76 12.38
CA LEU A 150 8.50 3.17 11.24
C LEU A 150 7.79 1.88 10.86
N VAL A 151 7.50 1.71 9.58
CA VAL A 151 6.90 0.49 9.02
C VAL A 151 7.89 -0.13 8.05
N TYR A 152 8.18 -1.40 8.22
CA TYR A 152 8.93 -2.21 7.27
C TYR A 152 7.95 -3.09 6.49
N LEU A 153 7.78 -2.80 5.20
CA LEU A 153 6.94 -3.54 4.27
C LEU A 153 7.82 -4.45 3.40
N SER A 154 7.81 -5.74 3.67
CA SER A 154 8.69 -6.72 3.01
C SER A 154 8.07 -8.11 3.01
N PRO A 155 8.28 -8.97 2.00
CA PRO A 155 7.92 -10.38 2.06
C PRO A 155 8.66 -11.13 3.18
N ILE A 156 9.84 -10.66 3.56
CA ILE A 156 10.70 -11.27 4.57
C ILE A 156 10.90 -10.28 5.74
N PRO A 157 10.61 -10.67 6.99
CA PRO A 157 10.88 -9.83 8.14
C PRO A 157 12.35 -9.41 8.25
N ALA A 158 12.57 -8.22 8.79
CA ALA A 158 13.89 -7.75 9.19
C ALA A 158 14.54 -8.74 10.17
N LYS A 159 15.85 -8.95 10.07
CA LYS A 159 16.58 -9.83 11.00
C LYS A 159 16.66 -9.23 12.40
N SER A 160 16.81 -7.91 12.47
CA SER A 160 17.00 -7.18 13.72
C SER A 160 16.33 -5.81 13.62
N PRO A 161 14.98 -5.77 13.52
CA PRO A 161 14.26 -4.52 13.48
C PRO A 161 14.39 -3.77 14.81
N PRO A 162 14.32 -2.44 14.81
CA PRO A 162 14.12 -1.68 16.03
C PRO A 162 12.85 -2.15 16.75
N PRO A 163 12.83 -2.25 18.10
CA PRO A 163 11.69 -2.78 18.85
C PRO A 163 10.37 -2.05 18.58
N SER A 164 10.44 -0.80 18.15
CA SER A 164 9.26 0.02 17.89
C SER A 164 8.84 0.09 16.41
N ALA A 165 9.54 -0.63 15.53
CA ALA A 165 9.17 -0.75 14.15
C ALA A 165 8.00 -1.72 13.97
N PHE A 166 7.09 -1.36 13.08
CA PHE A 166 6.00 -2.22 12.64
C PHE A 166 6.43 -3.03 11.43
N TYR A 167 5.86 -4.22 11.30
CA TYR A 167 6.08 -5.09 10.16
C TYR A 167 4.77 -5.35 9.41
N ALA A 168 4.85 -5.35 8.08
CA ALA A 168 3.82 -5.87 7.19
C ALA A 168 4.48 -6.57 6.00
N ASP A 169 3.75 -7.49 5.39
CA ASP A 169 4.11 -8.07 4.10
C ASP A 169 3.13 -7.63 3.00
N TRP A 170 3.44 -7.97 1.74
CA TRP A 170 2.58 -7.61 0.61
C TRP A 170 1.22 -8.32 0.64
N SER A 171 1.07 -9.42 1.40
CA SER A 171 -0.23 -10.03 1.66
C SER A 171 -1.10 -9.16 2.56
N ASP A 172 -0.51 -8.39 3.49
CA ASP A 172 -1.22 -7.40 4.31
C ASP A 172 -1.74 -6.25 3.45
N VAL A 173 -0.93 -5.73 2.52
CA VAL A 173 -1.35 -4.71 1.53
C VAL A 173 -2.52 -5.22 0.68
N ARG A 174 -2.37 -6.44 0.12
CA ARG A 174 -3.42 -7.09 -0.68
C ARG A 174 -4.71 -7.27 0.12
N ARG A 175 -4.63 -7.77 1.35
CA ARG A 175 -5.81 -7.97 2.21
C ARG A 175 -6.48 -6.67 2.62
N ALA A 176 -5.71 -5.59 2.82
CA ALA A 176 -6.27 -4.26 3.05
C ALA A 176 -7.04 -3.78 1.82
N ALA A 177 -6.42 -3.80 0.64
CA ALA A 177 -7.06 -3.35 -0.60
C ALA A 177 -8.35 -4.14 -0.90
N LEU A 178 -8.29 -5.47 -0.83
CA LEU A 178 -9.47 -6.31 -1.08
C LEU A 178 -10.59 -6.08 -0.06
N SER A 179 -10.25 -5.77 1.20
CA SER A 179 -11.26 -5.44 2.22
C SER A 179 -12.00 -4.14 1.92
N VAL A 180 -11.31 -3.12 1.38
CA VAL A 180 -11.94 -1.84 0.98
C VAL A 180 -12.83 -2.05 -0.24
N VAL A 181 -12.35 -2.80 -1.23
CA VAL A 181 -13.11 -3.14 -2.44
C VAL A 181 -14.37 -3.94 -2.12
N ALA A 182 -14.34 -4.77 -1.07
CA ALA A 182 -15.48 -5.57 -0.63
C ALA A 182 -16.58 -4.75 0.07
N GLN A 183 -16.28 -3.51 0.51
CA GLN A 183 -17.28 -2.63 1.14
C GLN A 183 -18.34 -2.11 0.17
N ARG A 184 -18.09 -2.17 -1.15
CA ARG A 184 -19.05 -1.78 -2.19
C ARG A 184 -19.35 -2.97 -3.12
N PRO A 185 -20.64 -3.22 -3.43
CA PRO A 185 -21.01 -4.24 -4.41
C PRO A 185 -20.48 -3.86 -5.79
N ARG A 186 -20.25 -4.86 -6.66
CA ARG A 186 -19.65 -4.65 -7.99
C ARG A 186 -20.26 -3.51 -8.83
N PRO A 187 -21.59 -3.34 -8.90
CA PRO A 187 -22.21 -2.26 -9.68
C PRO A 187 -21.87 -0.85 -9.18
N GLU A 188 -21.49 -0.70 -7.92
CA GLU A 188 -21.22 0.58 -7.25
C GLU A 188 -19.71 0.84 -7.08
N ARG A 189 -18.86 -0.02 -7.64
CA ARG A 189 -17.41 0.14 -7.56
C ARG A 189 -16.96 1.33 -8.38
N SER A 190 -16.23 2.22 -7.73
CA SER A 190 -15.57 3.36 -8.36
C SER A 190 -14.34 2.92 -9.15
N PHE A 191 -13.78 3.84 -9.95
CA PHE A 191 -12.49 3.62 -10.60
C PHE A 191 -11.38 3.31 -9.58
N GLN A 192 -11.40 3.95 -8.41
CA GLN A 192 -10.44 3.66 -7.33
C GLN A 192 -10.57 2.23 -6.80
N ASP A 193 -11.80 1.71 -6.70
CA ASP A 193 -12.02 0.31 -6.31
C ASP A 193 -11.44 -0.67 -7.35
N LEU A 194 -11.49 -0.31 -8.65
CA LEU A 194 -10.86 -1.09 -9.71
C LEU A 194 -9.33 -1.04 -9.61
N LEU A 195 -8.75 0.14 -9.39
CA LEU A 195 -7.30 0.32 -9.21
C LEU A 195 -6.77 -0.48 -8.00
N LEU A 196 -7.47 -0.42 -6.86
CA LEU A 196 -7.14 -1.20 -5.67
C LEU A 196 -7.23 -2.71 -5.92
N ALA A 197 -8.29 -3.17 -6.60
CA ALA A 197 -8.45 -4.59 -6.94
C ALA A 197 -7.34 -5.08 -7.89
N GLN A 198 -6.98 -4.27 -8.88
CA GLN A 198 -5.88 -4.58 -9.80
C GLN A 198 -4.53 -4.56 -9.10
N PHE A 199 -4.29 -3.60 -8.19
CA PHE A 199 -3.03 -3.53 -7.45
C PHE A 199 -2.89 -4.74 -6.51
N ALA A 200 -3.98 -5.13 -5.85
CA ALA A 200 -4.05 -6.33 -5.04
C ALA A 200 -3.69 -7.61 -5.82
N GLU A 201 -4.11 -7.73 -7.08
CA GLU A 201 -3.71 -8.85 -7.95
C GLU A 201 -2.25 -8.73 -8.40
N HIS A 202 -1.78 -7.54 -8.73
CA HIS A 202 -0.41 -7.28 -9.18
C HIS A 202 0.62 -7.69 -8.11
N VAL A 203 0.41 -7.30 -6.86
CA VAL A 203 1.31 -7.61 -5.74
C VAL A 203 1.12 -9.02 -5.18
N ARG A 204 0.21 -9.84 -5.73
CA ARG A 204 -0.08 -11.20 -5.22
C ARG A 204 1.14 -12.12 -5.24
N SER A 205 2.07 -11.88 -6.18
CA SER A 205 3.27 -12.68 -6.36
C SER A 205 4.51 -12.11 -5.68
N PHE A 206 4.37 -11.00 -4.95
CA PHE A 206 5.48 -10.32 -4.28
C PHE A 206 6.06 -11.14 -3.14
#